data_AF-A0A841E6A5-F1
#
_entry.id   AF-A0A841E6A5-F1
#
_cell.length_a   1.000
_cell.length_b   1.000
_cell.length_c   1.000
_cell.angle_alpha   90.00
_cell.angle_beta   90.00
_cell.angle_gamma   90.00
#
_symmetry.space_group_name_H-M   'P 1'
#
loop_
_entity.id
_entity.type
_entity.pdbx_description
1 polymer ?
#
loop_
_entity_poly.entity_id
_entity_poly.type
_entity_poly.pdbx_seq_one_letter_code
_entity_poly.pdbx_strand_id
1 'polypeptide(L)'
;MKPTEFVKVNGQFWAEHLKGVSGHLPVSHRTELPGPMLFPRMMVLTETPDWNILELVGLSREYRTLEVRRQKAASVEEYFGVGDGDPVITLPGENLFKDATIATEAGKRALTERFPNAANLLGEEFVGRGDQLLQFAPGNYSTFDRALLVHGADDAFRAHWVFFALAIHRSEPADKYLDFLRTYSNARPHLDPIGTISLPVDPVVLKADAFESTYLAHGLQDLGVDEFLDKHEEILLSVFGATKLVRQPADADFVLERADGNNVLGRLELPVADVVNGKKRRRSFRTPVRANTDSRQLAIVPSQEIVASVPGVEIVDYDTILRLYLES
;
A
#
# COMPACT_ATOMS: atom_id res chain seq x y z
N MET A 1 18.70 -8.01 15.96
CA MET A 1 19.36 -7.23 14.89
C MET A 1 19.19 -5.73 15.15
N LYS A 2 20.27 -4.97 15.05
CA LYS A 2 20.26 -3.50 15.09
C LYS A 2 19.75 -2.94 13.76
N PRO A 3 19.14 -1.74 13.72
CA PRO A 3 18.65 -1.16 12.47
C PRO A 3 19.72 -0.99 11.38
N THR A 4 20.96 -0.70 11.76
CA THR A 4 22.09 -0.62 10.82
C THR A 4 22.43 -1.95 10.15
N GLU A 5 22.27 -3.06 10.87
CA GLU A 5 22.45 -4.42 10.33
C GLU A 5 21.27 -4.78 9.42
N PHE A 6 20.04 -4.46 9.83
CA PHE A 6 18.82 -4.67 9.04
C PHE A 6 18.88 -3.95 7.68
N VAL A 7 19.29 -2.69 7.68
CA VAL A 7 19.50 -1.92 6.43
C VAL A 7 20.58 -2.56 5.56
N LYS A 8 21.68 -3.03 6.16
CA LYS A 8 22.79 -3.65 5.40
C LYS A 8 22.35 -4.96 4.75
N VAL A 9 21.75 -5.88 5.51
CA VAL A 9 21.30 -7.19 5.01
C VAL A 9 20.33 -7.00 3.85
N ASN A 10 19.32 -6.15 4.02
CA ASN A 10 18.33 -5.91 2.97
C ASN A 10 18.89 -5.17 1.76
N GLY A 11 19.72 -4.14 1.96
CA GLY A 11 20.38 -3.43 0.87
C GLY A 11 21.27 -4.32 0.00
N GLN A 12 21.88 -5.36 0.58
CA GLN A 12 22.64 -6.36 -0.16
C GLN A 12 21.72 -7.38 -0.84
N PHE A 13 20.85 -8.04 -0.06
CA PHE A 13 20.00 -9.12 -0.54
C PHE A 13 19.07 -8.68 -1.70
N TRP A 14 18.32 -7.59 -1.52
CA TRP A 14 17.35 -7.16 -2.54
C TRP A 14 18.01 -6.61 -3.80
N ALA A 15 19.17 -5.96 -3.67
CA ALA A 15 19.93 -5.48 -4.82
C ALA A 15 20.51 -6.65 -5.65
N GLU A 16 21.00 -7.71 -5.01
CA GLU A 16 21.49 -8.92 -5.68
C GLU A 16 20.34 -9.73 -6.31
N HIS A 17 19.29 -10.00 -5.53
CA HIS A 17 18.12 -10.76 -5.95
C HIS A 17 17.39 -10.13 -7.15
N LEU A 18 16.93 -8.89 -7.04
CA LEU A 18 16.15 -8.25 -8.10
C LEU A 18 16.99 -7.99 -9.36
N LYS A 19 18.29 -7.69 -9.20
CA LYS A 19 19.22 -7.59 -10.34
C LYS A 19 19.37 -8.94 -11.05
N GLY A 20 19.51 -10.04 -10.30
CA GLY A 20 19.55 -11.39 -10.87
C GLY A 20 18.29 -11.75 -11.63
N VAL A 21 17.11 -11.52 -11.03
CA VAL A 21 15.81 -11.77 -11.65
C VAL A 21 15.64 -10.95 -12.94
N SER A 22 15.87 -9.63 -12.88
CA SER A 22 15.71 -8.71 -14.01
C SER A 22 16.64 -9.01 -15.19
N GLY A 23 17.85 -9.53 -14.92
CA GLY A 23 18.81 -9.93 -15.95
C GLY A 23 18.49 -11.25 -16.63
N HIS A 24 17.60 -12.07 -16.05
CA HIS A 24 17.32 -13.43 -16.51
C HIS A 24 15.88 -13.62 -16.99
N LEU A 25 14.86 -13.48 -16.13
CA LEU A 25 13.49 -13.90 -16.47
C LEU A 25 12.85 -13.10 -17.61
N PRO A 26 12.92 -11.75 -17.67
CA PRO A 26 12.31 -10.97 -18.75
C PRO A 26 12.91 -11.22 -20.14
N VAL A 27 14.10 -11.84 -20.20
CA VAL A 27 14.84 -12.13 -21.44
C VAL A 27 14.75 -13.62 -21.78
N SER A 28 15.13 -14.49 -20.85
CA SER A 28 15.27 -15.94 -21.07
C SER A 28 13.94 -16.69 -21.02
N HIS A 29 12.99 -16.24 -20.21
CA HIS A 29 11.70 -16.91 -19.95
C HIS A 29 10.50 -16.08 -20.40
N ARG A 30 10.72 -15.10 -21.31
CA ARG A 30 9.67 -14.16 -21.78
C ARG A 30 8.41 -14.84 -22.33
N THR A 31 8.54 -16.02 -22.92
CA THR A 31 7.42 -16.81 -23.47
C THR A 31 6.68 -17.67 -22.44
N GLU A 32 7.23 -17.79 -21.22
CA GLU A 32 6.67 -18.56 -20.11
C GLU A 32 6.02 -17.65 -19.06
N LEU A 33 6.47 -16.39 -18.96
CA LEU A 33 5.84 -15.38 -18.11
C LEU A 33 4.43 -15.04 -18.64
N PRO A 34 3.41 -14.88 -17.75
CA PRO A 34 2.06 -14.45 -18.14
C PRO A 34 2.01 -13.13 -18.91
N GLY A 35 3.02 -12.29 -18.73
CA GLY A 35 3.20 -11.02 -19.43
C GLY A 35 4.41 -10.28 -18.87
N PRO A 36 4.44 -8.94 -18.93
CA PRO A 36 5.59 -8.16 -18.46
C PRO A 36 5.76 -8.28 -16.94
N MET A 37 7.00 -8.52 -16.53
CA MET A 37 7.42 -8.51 -15.13
C MET A 37 7.63 -7.08 -14.63
N LEU A 38 7.13 -6.81 -13.42
CA LEU A 38 7.29 -5.56 -12.70
C LEU A 38 8.21 -5.75 -11.49
N PHE A 39 8.95 -4.68 -11.18
CA PHE A 39 9.95 -4.60 -10.12
C PHE A 39 9.66 -3.40 -9.22
N PRO A 40 9.86 -3.49 -7.90
CA PRO A 40 9.78 -2.34 -7.01
C PRO A 40 10.92 -1.36 -7.30
N ARG A 41 10.67 -0.07 -7.06
CA ARG A 41 11.66 1.01 -7.16
C ARG A 41 12.13 1.52 -5.80
N MET A 42 11.35 1.33 -4.73
CA MET A 42 11.72 1.75 -3.38
C MET A 42 11.65 0.59 -2.38
N MET A 43 12.56 0.62 -1.42
CA MET A 43 12.56 -0.20 -0.22
C MET A 43 12.43 0.72 0.99
N VAL A 44 11.30 0.64 1.68
CA VAL A 44 11.01 1.37 2.91
C VAL A 44 11.44 0.49 4.08
N LEU A 45 12.25 1.05 4.98
CA LEU A 45 12.74 0.38 6.18
C LEU A 45 12.21 1.13 7.41
N THR A 46 11.26 0.53 8.11
CA THR A 46 10.59 1.12 9.28
C THR A 46 11.16 0.53 10.55
N GLU A 47 11.60 1.39 11.47
CA GLU A 47 12.00 0.99 12.82
C GLU A 47 10.83 1.21 13.80
N THR A 48 10.48 0.19 14.59
CA THR A 48 9.60 0.31 15.77
C THR A 48 10.40 -0.04 17.04
N PRO A 49 9.86 0.10 18.26
CA PRO A 49 10.56 -0.26 19.50
C PRO A 49 11.06 -1.71 19.51
N ASP A 50 10.22 -2.65 19.05
CA ASP A 50 10.45 -4.10 19.16
C ASP A 50 10.63 -4.80 17.80
N TRP A 51 10.23 -4.16 16.69
CA TRP A 51 10.30 -4.74 15.34
C TRP A 51 11.12 -3.85 14.38
N ASN A 52 11.67 -4.47 13.33
CA ASN A 52 12.00 -3.76 12.10
C ASN A 52 11.06 -4.28 11.01
N ILE A 53 10.65 -3.42 10.08
CA ILE A 53 9.77 -3.77 8.97
C ILE A 53 10.44 -3.32 7.69
N LEU A 54 10.45 -4.20 6.68
CA LEU A 54 10.79 -3.88 5.31
C LEU A 54 9.51 -3.90 4.50
N GLU A 55 9.36 -2.94 3.60
CA GLU A 55 8.34 -2.97 2.56
C GLU A 55 8.97 -2.60 1.21
N LEU A 56 8.60 -3.32 0.15
CA LEU A 56 8.97 -2.97 -1.22
C LEU A 56 7.77 -2.29 -1.87
N VAL A 57 7.96 -1.05 -2.33
CA VAL A 57 6.86 -0.21 -2.82
C VAL A 57 7.17 0.34 -4.21
N GLY A 58 6.07 0.51 -4.96
CA GLY A 58 6.01 1.23 -6.22
C GLY A 58 6.69 0.51 -7.38
N LEU A 59 5.86 0.03 -8.29
CA LEU A 59 6.27 -0.90 -9.33
C LEU A 59 6.77 -0.19 -10.59
N SER A 60 7.56 -0.91 -11.38
CA SER A 60 8.19 -0.41 -12.60
C SER A 60 8.48 -1.57 -13.54
N ARG A 61 8.26 -1.38 -14.83
CA ARG A 61 8.62 -2.34 -15.88
C ARG A 61 10.14 -2.47 -16.07
N GLU A 62 10.88 -1.42 -15.74
CA GLU A 62 12.33 -1.42 -15.73
C GLU A 62 12.82 -1.61 -14.29
N TYR A 63 13.65 -2.62 -14.05
CA TYR A 63 14.42 -2.69 -12.82
C TYR A 63 15.46 -1.55 -12.79
N ARG A 64 15.50 -0.85 -11.66
CA ARG A 64 16.53 0.13 -11.31
C ARG A 64 16.95 -0.13 -9.86
N THR A 65 18.14 0.32 -9.47
CA THR A 65 18.58 0.23 -8.07
C THR A 65 17.52 0.85 -7.15
N LEU A 66 17.13 0.12 -6.11
CA LEU A 66 16.12 0.55 -5.15
C LEU A 66 16.52 1.87 -4.46
N GLU A 67 15.62 2.84 -4.44
CA GLU A 67 15.68 3.94 -3.47
C GLU A 67 15.46 3.35 -2.07
N VAL A 68 16.33 3.69 -1.11
CA VAL A 68 16.21 3.20 0.26
C VAL A 68 15.72 4.34 1.16
N ARG A 69 14.49 4.21 1.66
CA ARG A 69 13.95 5.13 2.67
C ARG A 69 13.95 4.50 4.05
N ARG A 70 14.09 5.35 5.07
CA ARG A 70 14.03 4.95 6.48
C ARG A 70 13.02 5.81 7.20
N GLN A 71 12.16 5.19 7.98
CA GLN A 71 11.14 5.86 8.78
C GLN A 71 10.99 5.18 10.14
N LYS A 72 10.11 5.71 11.00
CA LYS A 72 9.80 5.14 12.31
C LYS A 72 8.30 5.09 12.50
N ALA A 73 7.84 4.05 13.20
CA ALA A 73 6.49 3.94 13.74
C ALA A 73 6.59 3.67 15.26
N ALA A 74 5.54 4.00 16.01
CA ALA A 74 5.45 3.73 17.44
C ALA A 74 5.21 2.24 17.74
N SER A 75 4.52 1.49 16.88
CA SER A 75 4.41 0.03 17.00
C SER A 75 4.32 -0.71 15.64
N VAL A 76 4.32 -2.05 15.67
CA VAL A 76 4.14 -2.87 14.46
C VAL A 76 2.65 -2.98 14.06
N GLU A 77 1.76 -2.93 15.05
CA GLU A 77 0.31 -2.83 14.88
C GLU A 77 -0.04 -1.52 14.18
N GLU A 78 0.45 -0.38 14.67
CA GLU A 78 0.25 0.95 14.04
C GLU A 78 0.56 0.94 12.53
N TYR A 79 1.65 0.28 12.15
CA TYR A 79 2.09 0.13 10.76
C TYR A 79 1.07 -0.62 9.91
N PHE A 80 0.73 -1.85 10.30
CA PHE A 80 -0.08 -2.75 9.48
C PHE A 80 -1.60 -2.52 9.60
N GLY A 81 -2.09 -1.98 10.72
CA GLY A 81 -3.51 -1.73 10.95
C GLY A 81 -3.83 -1.33 12.39
N VAL A 82 -4.54 -0.21 12.55
CA VAL A 82 -4.91 0.35 13.86
C VAL A 82 -5.99 -0.51 14.53
N GLY A 83 -5.86 -0.73 15.83
CA GLY A 83 -6.95 -1.28 16.66
C GLY A 83 -6.49 -1.68 18.05
N ASP A 84 -7.23 -1.23 19.07
CA ASP A 84 -7.33 -1.92 20.36
C ASP A 84 -8.52 -2.88 20.25
N GLY A 85 -8.34 -4.18 20.48
CA GLY A 85 -9.43 -5.16 20.43
C GLY A 85 -8.96 -6.61 20.21
N ASP A 86 -9.91 -7.50 19.94
CA ASP A 86 -9.57 -8.87 19.53
C ASP A 86 -9.03 -8.88 18.08
N PRO A 87 -7.99 -9.68 17.75
CA PRO A 87 -7.44 -9.76 16.41
C PRO A 87 -8.19 -10.75 15.50
N VAL A 88 -8.20 -10.47 14.19
CA VAL A 88 -8.58 -11.46 13.16
C VAL A 88 -7.54 -12.58 13.07
N ILE A 89 -6.25 -12.24 13.10
CA ILE A 89 -5.14 -13.21 13.13
C ILE A 89 -4.13 -12.85 14.23
N THR A 90 -3.84 -13.80 15.11
CA THR A 90 -2.63 -13.78 15.95
C THR A 90 -1.47 -14.43 15.20
N LEU A 91 -0.29 -13.80 15.21
CA LEU A 91 0.90 -14.19 14.44
C LEU A 91 2.02 -14.74 15.34
N PRO A 92 1.97 -16.03 15.76
CA PRO A 92 3.03 -16.65 16.54
C PRO A 92 4.18 -17.16 15.64
N GLY A 93 5.42 -17.11 16.11
CA GLY A 93 6.54 -17.78 15.42
C GLY A 93 6.89 -17.20 14.05
N GLU A 94 6.68 -17.98 12.98
CA GLU A 94 7.01 -17.60 11.60
C GLU A 94 5.74 -17.71 10.73
N ASN A 95 5.32 -16.58 10.14
CA ASN A 95 4.06 -16.49 9.39
C ASN A 95 4.33 -16.05 7.95
N LEU A 96 3.75 -16.73 6.98
CA LEU A 96 3.91 -16.48 5.55
C LEU A 96 2.53 -16.38 4.90
N PHE A 97 2.09 -15.15 4.63
CA PHE A 97 0.91 -14.89 3.79
C PHE A 97 1.39 -14.61 2.38
N LYS A 98 0.82 -15.32 1.40
CA LYS A 98 1.04 -15.06 -0.02
C LYS A 98 -0.31 -15.12 -0.72
N ASP A 99 -0.58 -14.16 -1.61
CA ASP A 99 -1.80 -14.16 -2.44
C ASP A 99 -3.05 -14.27 -1.56
N ALA A 100 -3.18 -13.37 -0.58
CA ALA A 100 -4.11 -13.49 0.54
C ALA A 100 -4.84 -12.16 0.89
N THR A 101 -6.06 -12.27 1.39
CA THR A 101 -6.86 -11.15 1.92
C THR A 101 -7.13 -11.38 3.42
N ILE A 102 -6.74 -10.44 4.26
CA ILE A 102 -6.97 -10.48 5.71
C ILE A 102 -7.91 -9.32 6.07
N ALA A 103 -9.09 -9.61 6.62
CA ALA A 103 -10.16 -8.63 6.78
C ALA A 103 -10.96 -8.78 8.08
N THR A 104 -11.46 -7.67 8.63
CA THR A 104 -12.55 -7.73 9.62
C THR A 104 -13.87 -8.07 8.91
N GLU A 105 -14.86 -8.67 9.58
CA GLU A 105 -16.19 -8.93 8.99
C GLU A 105 -16.81 -7.62 8.43
N ALA A 106 -16.62 -6.50 9.11
CA ALA A 106 -17.04 -5.18 8.66
C ALA A 106 -16.23 -4.69 7.44
N GLY A 107 -14.90 -4.85 7.46
CA GLY A 107 -14.01 -4.53 6.35
C GLY A 107 -14.34 -5.33 5.09
N LYS A 108 -14.57 -6.64 5.20
CA LYS A 108 -14.97 -7.51 4.08
C LYS A 108 -16.33 -7.11 3.50
N ARG A 109 -17.29 -6.76 4.35
CA ARG A 109 -18.60 -6.25 3.91
C ARG A 109 -18.45 -4.92 3.16
N ALA A 110 -17.76 -3.95 3.74
CA ALA A 110 -17.50 -2.66 3.12
C ALA A 110 -16.72 -2.78 1.79
N LEU A 111 -15.74 -3.68 1.71
CA LEU A 111 -15.05 -4.01 0.45
C LEU A 111 -16.04 -4.51 -0.60
N THR A 112 -16.89 -5.48 -0.25
CA THR A 112 -17.86 -6.07 -1.19
C THR A 112 -18.95 -5.06 -1.61
N GLU A 113 -19.38 -4.17 -0.72
CA GLU A 113 -20.41 -3.16 -1.00
C GLU A 113 -19.87 -1.94 -1.79
N ARG A 114 -18.61 -1.53 -1.55
CA ARG A 114 -17.97 -0.41 -2.25
C ARG A 114 -17.33 -0.86 -3.58
N PHE A 115 -16.81 -2.09 -3.61
CA PHE A 115 -16.05 -2.69 -4.71
C PHE A 115 -16.57 -4.13 -4.96
N PRO A 116 -17.74 -4.31 -5.59
CA PRO A 116 -18.36 -5.63 -5.76
C PRO A 116 -17.55 -6.61 -6.61
N ASN A 117 -16.63 -6.10 -7.44
CA ASN A 117 -15.70 -6.91 -8.23
C ASN A 117 -14.53 -7.46 -7.36
N ALA A 118 -14.21 -6.80 -6.23
CA ALA A 118 -13.12 -7.13 -5.30
C ALA A 118 -13.38 -8.34 -4.39
N ALA A 119 -14.28 -9.23 -4.79
CA ALA A 119 -14.82 -10.28 -3.94
C ALA A 119 -13.79 -11.32 -3.49
N ASN A 120 -12.64 -11.49 -4.18
CA ASN A 120 -11.53 -12.38 -3.79
C ASN A 120 -10.18 -11.85 -4.33
N LEU A 121 -9.84 -10.59 -4.08
CA LEU A 121 -8.81 -9.82 -4.80
C LEU A 121 -7.44 -10.50 -5.01
N LEU A 122 -6.97 -11.38 -4.12
CA LEU A 122 -5.65 -12.02 -4.23
C LEU A 122 -5.63 -13.53 -4.03
N GLY A 123 -6.59 -14.13 -3.31
CA GLY A 123 -6.63 -15.58 -3.08
C GLY A 123 -7.24 -15.96 -1.74
N GLU A 124 -6.42 -16.48 -0.81
CA GLU A 124 -6.91 -17.06 0.47
C GLU A 124 -7.49 -15.98 1.40
N GLU A 125 -8.69 -16.21 1.94
CA GLU A 125 -9.41 -15.23 2.76
C GLU A 125 -9.39 -15.57 4.25
N PHE A 126 -8.87 -14.63 5.05
CA PHE A 126 -8.87 -14.68 6.51
C PHE A 126 -9.79 -13.58 7.04
N VAL A 127 -11.06 -13.93 7.28
CA VAL A 127 -12.09 -12.99 7.74
C VAL A 127 -12.50 -13.31 9.18
N GLY A 128 -12.51 -12.31 10.06
CA GLY A 128 -12.83 -12.50 11.47
C GLY A 128 -13.58 -11.33 12.11
N ARG A 129 -14.13 -11.57 13.30
CA ARG A 129 -14.90 -10.58 14.09
C ARG A 129 -14.04 -9.57 14.85
N GLY A 130 -12.72 -9.69 14.76
CA GLY A 130 -11.79 -8.84 15.48
C GLY A 130 -11.89 -7.39 15.02
N ASP A 131 -11.74 -6.48 15.98
CA ASP A 131 -11.62 -5.03 15.74
C ASP A 131 -10.18 -4.65 15.32
N GLN A 132 -9.22 -5.58 15.43
CA GLN A 132 -7.84 -5.47 14.96
C GLN A 132 -7.58 -6.53 13.87
N LEU A 133 -6.78 -6.22 12.84
CA LEU A 133 -6.43 -7.23 11.83
C LEU A 133 -5.40 -8.24 12.34
N LEU A 134 -4.26 -7.75 12.83
CA LEU A 134 -3.08 -8.55 13.12
C LEU A 134 -2.59 -8.27 14.53
N GLN A 135 -2.47 -9.31 15.35
CA GLN A 135 -1.75 -9.26 16.62
C GLN A 135 -0.40 -9.95 16.46
N PHE A 136 0.69 -9.21 16.64
CA PHE A 136 2.04 -9.76 16.61
C PHE A 136 2.34 -10.42 17.95
N ALA A 137 2.32 -11.76 17.98
CA ALA A 137 2.72 -12.53 19.14
C ALA A 137 4.25 -12.73 19.16
N PRO A 138 4.84 -13.26 20.25
CA PRO A 138 6.25 -13.62 20.27
C PRO A 138 6.60 -14.55 19.09
N GLY A 139 7.46 -14.06 18.21
CA GLY A 139 7.78 -14.68 16.92
C GLY A 139 8.98 -14.01 16.27
N ASN A 140 9.48 -14.62 15.18
CA ASN A 140 10.68 -14.18 14.48
C ASN A 140 10.33 -13.34 13.26
N TYR A 141 9.38 -13.81 12.44
CA TYR A 141 9.08 -13.25 11.12
C TYR A 141 7.57 -13.27 10.83
N SER A 142 7.05 -12.21 10.23
CA SER A 142 5.77 -12.22 9.52
C SER A 142 5.96 -11.61 8.14
N THR A 143 5.66 -12.39 7.11
CA THR A 143 5.88 -12.01 5.70
C THR A 143 4.55 -11.95 4.97
N PHE A 144 4.39 -10.90 4.17
CA PHE A 144 3.20 -10.58 3.40
C PHE A 144 3.63 -10.37 1.93
N ASP A 145 3.35 -11.35 1.08
CA ASP A 145 3.78 -11.41 -0.33
C ASP A 145 2.54 -11.31 -1.22
N ARG A 146 2.21 -10.11 -1.69
CA ARG A 146 0.91 -9.77 -2.29
C ARG A 146 -0.24 -10.11 -1.33
N ALA A 147 -0.34 -9.33 -0.26
CA ALA A 147 -1.41 -9.44 0.72
C ALA A 147 -2.28 -8.17 0.75
N LEU A 148 -3.58 -8.34 0.96
CA LEU A 148 -4.54 -7.25 1.11
C LEU A 148 -5.04 -7.21 2.56
N LEU A 149 -4.82 -6.09 3.25
CA LEU A 149 -5.23 -5.88 4.63
C LEU A 149 -6.45 -4.94 4.65
N VAL A 150 -7.62 -5.43 5.08
CA VAL A 150 -8.91 -4.72 4.96
C VAL A 150 -9.58 -4.52 6.31
N HIS A 151 -9.38 -3.34 6.89
CA HIS A 151 -10.00 -2.95 8.14
C HIS A 151 -11.28 -2.15 7.90
N GLY A 152 -12.30 -2.40 8.72
CA GLY A 152 -13.50 -1.59 8.80
C GLY A 152 -13.96 -1.49 10.25
N ALA A 153 -14.28 -0.27 10.69
CA ALA A 153 -14.81 0.05 12.00
C ALA A 153 -15.76 1.26 11.87
N ASP A 154 -16.99 1.12 12.37
CA ASP A 154 -18.09 2.05 12.11
C ASP A 154 -18.21 2.39 10.60
N ASP A 155 -18.21 3.68 10.23
CA ASP A 155 -18.23 4.15 8.85
C ASP A 155 -16.84 4.20 8.18
N ALA A 156 -15.76 3.98 8.94
CA ALA A 156 -14.39 4.04 8.45
C ALA A 156 -13.95 2.73 7.78
N PHE A 157 -13.17 2.86 6.70
CA PHE A 157 -12.72 1.74 5.88
C PHE A 157 -11.30 2.00 5.39
N ARG A 158 -10.38 1.04 5.63
CA ARG A 158 -8.99 1.10 5.18
C ARG A 158 -8.65 -0.19 4.45
N ALA A 159 -8.27 -0.09 3.18
CA ALA A 159 -7.71 -1.18 2.41
C ALA A 159 -6.23 -0.87 2.09
N HIS A 160 -5.33 -1.72 2.56
CA HIS A 160 -3.89 -1.57 2.40
C HIS A 160 -3.34 -2.77 1.62
N TRP A 161 -2.91 -2.54 0.38
CA TRP A 161 -2.27 -3.57 -0.42
C TRP A 161 -0.76 -3.59 -0.20
N VAL A 162 -0.28 -4.73 0.31
CA VAL A 162 1.12 -4.99 0.59
C VAL A 162 1.69 -5.83 -0.56
N PHE A 163 2.42 -5.17 -1.47
CA PHE A 163 3.11 -5.87 -2.55
C PHE A 163 4.15 -6.86 -2.00
N PHE A 164 5.04 -6.38 -1.14
CA PHE A 164 5.87 -7.23 -0.31
C PHE A 164 6.22 -6.50 0.99
N ALA A 165 5.91 -7.09 2.15
CA ALA A 165 6.44 -6.65 3.43
C ALA A 165 6.94 -7.82 4.28
N LEU A 166 7.91 -7.52 5.15
CA LEU A 166 8.44 -8.44 6.13
C LEU A 166 8.67 -7.69 7.44
N ALA A 167 7.95 -8.11 8.48
CA ALA A 167 8.20 -7.72 9.86
C ALA A 167 9.12 -8.74 10.53
N ILE A 168 10.17 -8.26 11.21
CA ILE A 168 11.14 -9.08 11.93
C ILE A 168 11.39 -8.53 13.32
N HIS A 169 11.32 -9.40 14.33
CA HIS A 169 11.52 -8.99 15.72
C HIS A 169 12.99 -8.60 15.96
N ARG A 170 13.23 -7.54 16.75
CA ARG A 170 14.57 -6.96 16.96
C ARG A 170 15.52 -7.87 17.74
N SER A 171 15.06 -8.98 18.32
CA SER A 171 15.94 -10.02 18.87
C SER A 171 16.69 -10.82 17.80
N GLU A 172 16.17 -10.92 16.58
CA GLU A 172 16.64 -11.93 15.62
C GLU A 172 18.06 -11.63 15.10
N PRO A 173 18.97 -12.62 14.99
CA PRO A 173 20.30 -12.43 14.42
C PRO A 173 20.29 -12.12 12.91
N ALA A 174 21.24 -11.29 12.46
CA ALA A 174 21.35 -10.89 11.05
C ALA A 174 21.64 -12.07 10.10
N ASP A 175 22.47 -13.03 10.52
CA ASP A 175 22.83 -14.19 9.69
C ASP A 175 21.63 -15.13 9.50
N LYS A 176 20.87 -15.40 10.57
CA LYS A 176 19.62 -16.17 10.49
C LYS A 176 18.59 -15.51 9.58
N TYR A 177 18.46 -14.18 9.65
CA TYR A 177 17.57 -13.44 8.76
C TYR A 177 18.00 -13.52 7.29
N LEU A 178 19.30 -13.44 6.99
CA LEU A 178 19.81 -13.61 5.63
C LEU A 178 19.56 -15.04 5.11
N ASP A 179 19.73 -16.05 5.95
CA ASP A 179 19.44 -17.45 5.60
C ASP A 179 17.94 -17.70 5.43
N PHE A 180 17.08 -17.05 6.22
CA PHE A 180 15.63 -17.00 6.01
C PHE A 180 15.31 -16.42 4.62
N LEU A 181 15.81 -15.22 4.30
CA LEU A 181 15.55 -14.55 3.02
C LEU A 181 15.98 -15.40 1.81
N ARG A 182 17.15 -16.04 1.89
CA ARG A 182 17.66 -16.97 0.86
C ARG A 182 16.77 -18.20 0.73
N THR A 183 16.41 -18.85 1.83
CA THR A 183 15.57 -20.04 1.84
C THR A 183 14.19 -19.73 1.26
N TYR A 184 13.60 -18.62 1.71
CA TYR A 184 12.29 -18.13 1.29
C TYR A 184 12.25 -17.77 -0.21
N SER A 185 13.28 -17.09 -0.73
CA SER A 185 13.42 -16.82 -2.17
C SER A 185 13.58 -18.10 -3.00
N ASN A 186 14.50 -18.99 -2.59
CA ASN A 186 14.78 -20.23 -3.31
C ASN A 186 13.62 -21.23 -3.28
N ALA A 187 12.69 -21.12 -2.32
CA ALA A 187 11.48 -21.92 -2.24
C ALA A 187 10.35 -21.42 -3.15
N ARG A 188 10.51 -20.30 -3.87
CA ARG A 188 9.48 -19.79 -4.78
C ARG A 188 9.53 -20.45 -6.17
N PRO A 189 8.39 -20.52 -6.89
CA PRO A 189 8.39 -20.89 -8.29
C PRO A 189 9.31 -19.97 -9.10
N HIS A 190 10.08 -20.53 -10.03
CA HIS A 190 11.06 -19.77 -10.80
C HIS A 190 10.47 -18.64 -11.67
N LEU A 191 9.18 -18.71 -12.02
CA LEU A 191 8.44 -17.65 -12.73
C LEU A 191 7.75 -16.64 -11.79
N ASP A 192 7.79 -16.87 -10.48
CA ASP A 192 7.18 -16.03 -9.44
C ASP A 192 8.15 -15.69 -8.28
N PRO A 193 9.32 -15.07 -8.56
CA PRO A 193 10.27 -14.73 -7.51
C PRO A 193 9.77 -13.56 -6.65
N ILE A 194 10.09 -13.61 -5.34
CA ILE A 194 9.66 -12.62 -4.36
C ILE A 194 10.04 -11.19 -4.74
N GLY A 195 9.18 -10.23 -4.39
CA GLY A 195 9.38 -8.83 -4.76
C GLY A 195 9.31 -8.57 -6.26
N THR A 196 8.64 -9.45 -7.03
CA THR A 196 8.25 -9.20 -8.43
C THR A 196 6.80 -9.63 -8.66
N ILE A 197 6.23 -9.21 -9.79
CA ILE A 197 4.93 -9.69 -10.27
C ILE A 197 4.93 -9.68 -11.79
N SER A 198 4.39 -10.71 -12.42
CA SER A 198 4.13 -10.73 -13.86
C SER A 198 2.63 -10.56 -14.09
N LEU A 199 2.24 -9.49 -14.78
CA LEU A 199 0.82 -9.21 -15.05
C LEU A 199 0.38 -9.86 -16.36
N PRO A 200 -0.78 -10.54 -16.43
CA PRO A 200 -1.29 -11.21 -17.64
C PRO A 200 -1.93 -10.23 -18.64
N VAL A 201 -1.31 -9.06 -18.87
CA VAL A 201 -1.87 -7.97 -19.70
C VAL A 201 -0.86 -7.45 -20.71
N ASP A 202 -1.37 -6.89 -21.80
CA ASP A 202 -0.53 -6.33 -22.87
C ASP A 202 0.36 -5.19 -22.32
N PRO A 203 1.70 -5.24 -22.51
CA PRO A 203 2.60 -4.15 -22.15
C PRO A 203 2.24 -2.77 -22.76
N VAL A 204 1.39 -2.68 -23.78
CA VAL A 204 0.87 -1.42 -24.34
C VAL A 204 -0.18 -0.77 -23.43
N VAL A 205 -0.95 -1.56 -22.67
CA VAL A 205 -1.95 -1.06 -21.71
C VAL A 205 -1.27 -0.52 -20.43
N LEU A 206 -0.11 -1.08 -20.07
CA LEU A 206 0.72 -0.66 -18.94
C LEU A 206 1.49 0.64 -19.24
N LYS A 207 0.80 1.79 -19.17
CA LYS A 207 1.41 3.14 -19.10
C LYS A 207 2.37 3.20 -17.89
N ALA A 208 3.55 3.78 -18.04
CA ALA A 208 4.56 3.82 -16.97
C ALA A 208 4.10 4.65 -15.75
N ASP A 209 3.40 5.74 -16.01
CA ASP A 209 2.88 6.69 -15.00
C ASP A 209 1.81 6.06 -14.09
N ALA A 210 1.22 4.92 -14.51
CA ALA A 210 0.22 4.18 -13.77
C ALA A 210 0.78 3.37 -12.59
N PHE A 211 2.10 3.36 -12.37
CA PHE A 211 2.75 2.57 -11.31
C PHE A 211 3.61 3.43 -10.36
N GLU A 212 3.54 4.75 -10.48
CA GLU A 212 4.14 5.68 -9.52
C GLU A 212 3.31 5.74 -8.23
N SER A 213 3.53 4.73 -7.38
CA SER A 213 3.20 4.71 -5.96
C SER A 213 3.33 6.08 -5.31
N THR A 214 2.40 6.47 -4.43
CA THR A 214 2.42 7.79 -3.78
C THR A 214 3.71 8.05 -2.95
N TYR A 215 4.41 7.00 -2.48
CA TYR A 215 5.77 7.09 -1.91
C TYR A 215 6.83 7.57 -2.92
N LEU A 216 6.69 7.14 -4.17
CA LEU A 216 7.56 7.41 -5.32
C LEU A 216 7.10 8.56 -6.20
N ALA A 217 5.91 9.11 -5.97
CA ALA A 217 5.53 10.40 -6.49
C ALA A 217 6.49 11.43 -5.89
N HIS A 218 7.65 11.57 -6.53
CA HIS A 218 8.75 12.43 -6.12
C HIS A 218 8.25 13.86 -6.19
N GLY A 219 7.88 14.37 -5.01
CA GLY A 219 7.26 15.66 -4.90
C GLY A 219 5.74 15.64 -4.82
N LEU A 220 5.06 14.56 -4.43
CA LEU A 220 3.65 14.63 -4.03
C LEU A 220 3.48 15.65 -2.88
N GLN A 221 4.40 15.66 -1.91
CA GLN A 221 4.52 16.74 -0.90
C GLN A 221 4.91 18.12 -1.45
N ASP A 222 5.35 18.20 -2.71
CA ASP A 222 5.68 19.43 -3.44
C ASP A 222 4.58 19.82 -4.45
N LEU A 223 3.66 18.93 -4.84
CA LEU A 223 2.53 19.22 -5.72
C LEU A 223 1.55 20.15 -5.02
N GLY A 224 0.95 21.07 -5.78
CA GLY A 224 -0.29 21.70 -5.34
C GLY A 224 -1.47 20.73 -5.43
N VAL A 225 -2.52 20.97 -4.64
CA VAL A 225 -3.84 20.29 -4.80
C VAL A 225 -4.26 20.22 -6.27
N ASP A 226 -4.22 21.35 -6.99
CA ASP A 226 -4.64 21.40 -8.39
C ASP A 226 -3.71 20.59 -9.33
N GLU A 227 -2.40 20.59 -9.06
CA GLU A 227 -1.40 19.85 -9.86
C GLU A 227 -1.51 18.33 -9.67
N PHE A 228 -1.88 17.89 -8.46
CA PHE A 228 -2.23 16.49 -8.20
C PHE A 228 -3.51 16.12 -8.97
N LEU A 229 -4.56 16.94 -8.88
CA LEU A 229 -5.82 16.68 -9.57
C LEU A 229 -5.64 16.62 -11.10
N ASP A 230 -4.85 17.52 -11.69
CA ASP A 230 -4.52 17.48 -13.12
C ASP A 230 -3.83 16.18 -13.55
N LYS A 231 -2.92 15.64 -12.73
CA LYS A 231 -2.16 14.41 -13.06
C LYS A 231 -2.97 13.13 -12.86
N HIS A 232 -3.97 13.14 -11.98
CA HIS A 232 -4.66 11.92 -11.53
C HIS A 232 -6.18 11.89 -11.85
N GLU A 233 -6.73 12.89 -12.56
CA GLU A 233 -8.16 12.97 -12.89
C GLU A 233 -8.73 11.70 -13.56
N GLU A 234 -8.07 11.17 -14.61
CA GLU A 234 -8.50 9.94 -15.32
C GLU A 234 -8.59 8.74 -14.35
N ILE A 235 -7.63 8.64 -13.41
CA ILE A 235 -7.56 7.55 -12.43
C ILE A 235 -8.67 7.70 -11.38
N LEU A 236 -8.85 8.91 -10.83
CA LEU A 236 -9.90 9.20 -9.86
C LEU A 236 -11.30 8.96 -10.42
N LEU A 237 -11.56 9.36 -11.67
CA LEU A 237 -12.83 9.09 -12.34
C LEU A 237 -13.06 7.59 -12.53
N SER A 238 -12.05 6.87 -13.03
CA SER A 238 -12.14 5.42 -13.29
C SER A 238 -12.36 4.61 -12.01
N VAL A 239 -11.55 4.84 -10.97
CA VAL A 239 -11.56 4.05 -9.72
C VAL A 239 -12.89 4.18 -8.97
N PHE A 240 -13.46 5.38 -8.92
CA PHE A 240 -14.70 5.63 -8.16
C PHE A 240 -15.98 5.50 -9.00
N GLY A 241 -15.86 5.14 -10.28
CA GLY A 241 -17.00 5.10 -11.22
C GLY A 241 -17.68 6.46 -11.36
N ALA A 242 -16.88 7.53 -11.33
CA ALA A 242 -17.33 8.91 -11.38
C ALA A 242 -17.31 9.45 -12.81
N THR A 243 -18.27 10.32 -13.11
CA THR A 243 -18.44 10.93 -14.44
C THR A 243 -17.80 12.32 -14.53
N LYS A 244 -17.53 12.98 -13.40
CA LYS A 244 -16.99 14.34 -13.36
C LYS A 244 -16.23 14.64 -12.07
N LEU A 245 -15.09 15.32 -12.22
CA LEU A 245 -14.32 15.92 -11.14
C LEU A 245 -14.72 17.40 -10.99
N VAL A 246 -15.04 17.82 -9.78
CA VAL A 246 -15.26 19.23 -9.41
C VAL A 246 -14.15 19.66 -8.46
N ARG A 247 -13.43 20.72 -8.79
CA ARG A 247 -12.28 21.20 -8.01
C ARG A 247 -12.69 22.31 -7.05
N GLN A 248 -12.04 22.37 -5.89
CA GLN A 248 -12.20 23.42 -4.87
C GLN A 248 -13.68 23.72 -4.45
N PRO A 249 -14.50 22.70 -4.13
CA PRO A 249 -15.81 22.91 -3.48
C PRO A 249 -15.63 23.53 -2.09
N ALA A 250 -16.70 24.12 -1.53
CA ALA A 250 -16.64 24.88 -0.28
C ALA A 250 -16.08 24.10 0.95
N ASP A 251 -16.28 22.77 0.98
CA ASP A 251 -15.95 21.89 2.12
C ASP A 251 -15.00 20.72 1.76
N ALA A 252 -14.34 20.73 0.61
CA ALA A 252 -13.39 19.67 0.21
C ALA A 252 -12.35 20.21 -0.80
N ASP A 253 -11.33 19.41 -1.12
CA ASP A 253 -10.38 19.77 -2.19
C ASP A 253 -10.95 19.43 -3.57
N PHE A 254 -11.76 18.37 -3.64
CA PHE A 254 -12.53 18.02 -4.82
C PHE A 254 -13.83 17.27 -4.50
N VAL A 255 -14.72 17.16 -5.49
CA VAL A 255 -15.85 16.23 -5.52
C VAL A 255 -15.72 15.34 -6.76
N LEU A 256 -15.97 14.04 -6.60
CA LEU A 256 -16.26 13.14 -7.71
C LEU A 256 -17.76 12.91 -7.78
N GLU A 257 -18.40 13.37 -8.84
CA GLU A 257 -19.82 13.14 -9.14
C GLU A 257 -19.99 11.80 -9.84
N ARG A 258 -20.90 10.95 -9.37
CA ARG A 258 -21.17 9.62 -9.95
C ARG A 258 -22.50 9.60 -10.69
N ALA A 259 -22.64 8.68 -11.64
CA ALA A 259 -23.83 8.56 -12.49
C ALA A 259 -25.12 8.20 -11.71
N ASP A 260 -24.99 7.64 -10.51
CA ASP A 260 -26.10 7.32 -9.60
C ASP A 260 -26.55 8.51 -8.74
N GLY A 261 -25.94 9.69 -8.91
CA GLY A 261 -26.23 10.91 -8.15
C GLY A 261 -25.50 11.00 -6.81
N ASN A 262 -24.73 9.98 -6.43
CA ASN A 262 -23.89 10.02 -5.23
C ASN A 262 -22.56 10.74 -5.49
N ASN A 263 -22.00 11.35 -4.44
CA ASN A 263 -20.77 12.13 -4.51
C ASN A 263 -19.70 11.59 -3.56
N VAL A 264 -18.44 11.61 -3.98
CA VAL A 264 -17.27 11.38 -3.11
C VAL A 264 -16.56 12.71 -2.89
N LEU A 265 -16.38 13.11 -1.63
CA LEU A 265 -15.64 14.31 -1.25
C LEU A 265 -14.17 13.98 -1.01
N GLY A 266 -13.30 14.48 -1.88
CA GLY A 266 -11.86 14.28 -1.77
C GLY A 266 -11.17 15.36 -0.95
N ARG A 267 -10.34 14.95 0.00
CA ARG A 267 -9.47 15.82 0.81
C ARG A 267 -8.02 15.37 0.67
N LEU A 268 -7.15 16.32 0.38
CA LEU A 268 -5.75 16.11 0.08
C LEU A 268 -4.91 16.79 1.16
N GLU A 269 -3.99 16.05 1.80
CA GLU A 269 -3.05 16.63 2.79
C GLU A 269 -1.86 17.36 2.13
N LEU A 270 -2.07 17.87 0.93
CA LEU A 270 -1.06 18.51 0.10
C LEU A 270 -0.99 20.01 0.38
N PRO A 271 0.14 20.67 0.05
CA PRO A 271 0.20 22.12 0.04
C PRO A 271 -0.87 22.71 -0.88
N VAL A 272 -1.60 23.70 -0.37
CA VAL A 272 -2.35 24.61 -1.25
C VAL A 272 -1.35 25.56 -1.89
N ALA A 273 -1.63 26.02 -3.10
CA ALA A 273 -0.89 27.11 -3.74
C ALA A 273 -1.13 28.50 -3.07
N ASP A 274 -1.39 28.54 -1.76
CA ASP A 274 -1.46 29.77 -0.97
C ASP A 274 -0.05 30.35 -0.81
N VAL A 275 0.32 31.22 -1.76
CA VAL A 275 1.61 31.93 -1.78
C VAL A 275 1.60 33.08 -0.76
N VAL A 276 1.58 32.75 0.53
CA VAL A 276 1.89 33.73 1.58
C VAL A 276 3.41 33.88 1.66
N ASN A 277 3.92 35.01 1.17
CA ASN A 277 5.35 35.36 1.15
C ASN A 277 6.27 34.35 0.41
N GLY A 278 5.79 33.79 -0.71
CA GLY A 278 6.62 32.96 -1.60
C GLY A 278 6.96 31.55 -1.10
N LYS A 279 6.33 31.09 0.00
CA LYS A 279 6.59 29.75 0.57
C LYS A 279 5.30 28.92 0.60
N LYS A 280 5.33 27.73 0.00
CA LYS A 280 4.26 26.73 0.10
C LYS A 280 4.01 26.40 1.58
N ARG A 281 2.76 26.46 2.02
CA ARG A 281 2.38 26.16 3.40
C ARG A 281 1.65 24.82 3.44
N ARG A 282 2.23 23.83 4.12
CA ARG A 282 1.57 22.54 4.38
C ARG A 282 0.42 22.77 5.37
N ARG A 283 -0.77 22.25 5.06
CA ARG A 283 -1.91 22.28 5.99
C ARG A 283 -1.59 21.42 7.22
N SER A 284 -2.03 21.84 8.40
CA SER A 284 -2.00 21.03 9.61
C SER A 284 -3.43 20.66 10.01
N PHE A 285 -3.83 19.40 9.81
CA PHE A 285 -5.13 18.92 10.28
C PHE A 285 -5.10 18.77 11.80
N ARG A 286 -5.59 19.79 12.50
CA ARG A 286 -5.96 19.75 13.94
C ARG A 286 -7.46 19.84 14.17
N THR A 287 -8.24 19.98 13.10
CA THR A 287 -9.70 20.14 13.15
C THR A 287 -10.31 18.82 12.69
N PRO A 288 -11.04 18.08 13.56
CA PRO A 288 -11.81 16.93 13.14
C PRO A 288 -12.74 17.30 11.99
N VAL A 289 -12.79 16.46 10.96
CA VAL A 289 -13.70 16.70 9.84
C VAL A 289 -15.13 16.50 10.33
N ARG A 290 -16.02 17.45 9.99
CA ARG A 290 -17.42 17.36 10.36
C ARG A 290 -18.06 16.20 9.59
N ALA A 291 -18.72 15.30 10.32
CA ALA A 291 -19.60 14.31 9.72
C ALA A 291 -20.76 15.06 9.03
N ASN A 292 -20.82 14.95 7.71
CA ASN A 292 -21.98 15.34 6.92
C ASN A 292 -22.56 14.07 6.32
N THR A 293 -23.81 13.76 6.63
CA THR A 293 -24.34 12.38 6.67
C THR A 293 -24.57 11.71 5.32
N ASP A 294 -24.47 12.44 4.20
CA ASP A 294 -24.80 11.95 2.86
C ASP A 294 -23.59 11.87 1.90
N SER A 295 -22.35 12.09 2.38
CA SER A 295 -21.17 12.22 1.52
C SER A 295 -19.98 11.38 2.00
N ARG A 296 -19.56 10.40 1.19
CA ARG A 296 -18.34 9.59 1.42
C ARG A 296 -17.10 10.48 1.35
N GLN A 297 -16.08 10.23 2.17
CA GLN A 297 -14.85 11.03 2.20
C GLN A 297 -13.63 10.21 1.78
N LEU A 298 -12.80 10.79 0.91
CA LEU A 298 -11.53 10.19 0.47
C LEU A 298 -10.39 11.03 1.01
N ALA A 299 -9.48 10.43 1.78
CA ALA A 299 -8.28 11.09 2.29
C ALA A 299 -7.04 10.47 1.63
N ILE A 300 -6.36 11.25 0.78
CA ILE A 300 -5.08 10.83 0.20
C ILE A 300 -3.97 11.48 1.01
N VAL A 301 -3.23 10.64 1.75
CA VAL A 301 -2.07 11.02 2.55
C VAL A 301 -0.78 10.62 1.84
N PRO A 302 0.25 11.49 1.78
CA PRO A 302 1.54 11.19 1.14
C PRO A 302 2.46 10.30 2.00
N SER A 303 1.93 9.68 3.05
CA SER A 303 2.64 8.86 4.02
C SER A 303 1.66 7.87 4.68
N GLN A 304 2.18 6.76 5.22
CA GLN A 304 1.43 5.82 6.08
C GLN A 304 1.00 6.42 7.44
N GLU A 305 0.94 7.76 7.58
CA GLU A 305 0.45 8.41 8.79
C GLU A 305 -1.04 8.12 8.97
N ILE A 306 -1.43 7.70 10.18
CA ILE A 306 -2.82 7.43 10.51
C ILE A 306 -3.58 8.75 10.54
N VAL A 307 -4.46 8.97 9.56
CA VAL A 307 -5.50 10.00 9.66
C VAL A 307 -6.39 9.62 10.85
N ALA A 308 -6.47 10.49 11.85
CA ALA A 308 -7.30 10.27 13.04
C ALA A 308 -8.75 9.95 12.63
N SER A 309 -9.39 9.04 13.36
CA SER A 309 -10.69 8.46 12.99
C SER A 309 -11.76 9.52 12.73
N VAL A 310 -12.03 9.73 11.44
CA VAL A 310 -13.12 10.55 10.92
C VAL A 310 -14.13 9.60 10.29
N PRO A 311 -15.44 9.74 10.60
CA PRO A 311 -16.49 8.96 9.94
C PRO A 311 -16.38 9.06 8.42
N GLY A 312 -16.20 7.91 7.77
CA GLY A 312 -16.15 7.83 6.31
C GLY A 312 -14.82 8.21 5.65
N VAL A 313 -13.68 8.33 6.37
CA VAL A 313 -12.36 8.45 5.72
C VAL A 313 -11.93 7.12 5.11
N GLU A 314 -11.69 7.15 3.80
CA GLU A 314 -11.13 6.08 3.01
C GLU A 314 -9.68 6.44 2.61
N ILE A 315 -8.73 5.51 2.83
CA ILE A 315 -7.33 5.59 2.41
C ILE A 315 -7.04 4.35 1.56
N VAL A 316 -6.56 4.52 0.32
CA VAL A 316 -6.35 3.40 -0.61
C VAL A 316 -5.04 3.53 -1.41
N ASP A 317 -4.19 2.49 -1.33
CA ASP A 317 -2.92 2.33 -2.07
C ASP A 317 -2.45 0.84 -2.00
N TYR A 318 -1.48 0.32 -2.78
CA TYR A 318 -0.36 1.01 -3.45
C TYR A 318 -0.40 1.23 -4.98
N ASP A 319 -1.59 1.12 -5.58
CA ASP A 319 -2.06 2.02 -6.65
C ASP A 319 -3.60 1.93 -6.67
N THR A 320 -4.24 2.28 -5.55
CA THR A 320 -5.60 1.83 -5.18
C THR A 320 -5.80 0.32 -5.46
N ILE A 321 -4.96 -0.49 -4.78
CA ILE A 321 -4.93 -1.96 -4.84
C ILE A 321 -4.49 -2.53 -6.21
N LEU A 322 -3.40 -1.99 -6.79
CA LEU A 322 -3.01 -2.20 -8.19
C LEU A 322 -4.21 -2.07 -9.17
N ARG A 323 -5.05 -1.06 -8.88
CA ARG A 323 -6.33 -0.71 -9.53
C ARG A 323 -7.38 -1.79 -9.40
N LEU A 324 -7.70 -2.16 -8.15
CA LEU A 324 -8.52 -3.34 -7.85
C LEU A 324 -8.03 -4.55 -8.68
N TYR A 325 -6.72 -4.71 -8.69
CA TYR A 325 -5.91 -5.78 -9.27
C TYR A 325 -6.27 -6.22 -10.70
N LEU A 326 -6.61 -5.25 -11.55
CA LEU A 326 -6.99 -5.36 -12.98
C LEU A 326 -8.49 -5.58 -13.29
N GLU A 327 -9.37 -5.67 -12.29
CA GLU A 327 -10.84 -5.92 -12.44
C GLU A 327 -11.46 -5.16 -13.62
N SER A 328 -11.83 -5.78 -14.75
CA SER A 328 -12.14 -7.19 -15.09
C SER A 328 -11.24 -8.32 -14.58
#